data_AF-A0A950TPN0-F1
#
_entry.id   AF-A0A950TPN0-F1
#
_cell.length_a   1.000
_cell.length_b   1.000
_cell.length_c   1.000
_cell.angle_alpha   90.00
_cell.angle_beta   90.00
_cell.angle_gamma   90.00
#
_symmetry.space_group_name_H-M   'P 1'
#
loop_
_entity.id
_entity.type
_entity.pdbx_description
1 polymer ?
#
loop_
_entity_poly.entity_id
_entity_poly.type
_entity_poly.pdbx_seq_one_letter_code
_entity_poly.pdbx_strand_id
1 'polypeptide(L)' 'RASIVAPAQRSTAARRKAASKCTDDGLPVLSFQSLLAQLATFTRNTMALAGVQQVTFLLYPRPTPLQTRAFELLGTSPRL' A
#
# COMPACT_ATOMS: atom_id res chain seq x y z
N ARG A 1 8.86 36.12 25.93
CA ARG A 1 7.64 35.29 26.09
C ARG A 1 7.53 34.39 24.86
N ALA A 2 7.62 33.06 24.99
CA ALA A 2 7.46 32.16 23.85
C ALA A 2 6.00 32.20 23.38
N SER A 3 5.79 32.33 22.07
CA SER A 3 4.44 32.34 21.49
C SER A 3 3.79 30.96 21.65
N ILE A 4 2.53 30.93 22.11
CA ILE A 4 1.73 29.70 22.26
C ILE A 4 1.47 29.03 20.90
N VAL A 5 1.58 29.80 19.80
CA VAL A 5 1.37 29.32 18.43
C VAL A 5 2.70 29.21 17.66
N ALA A 6 3.80 28.92 18.36
CA ALA A 6 5.08 28.68 17.68
C ALA A 6 4.95 27.49 16.69
N PRO A 7 5.56 27.58 15.49
CA PRO A 7 5.49 26.50 14.50
C PRO A 7 6.03 25.18 15.05
N ALA A 8 5.37 24.08 14.73
CA ALA A 8 5.83 22.75 15.13
C ALA A 8 7.20 22.41 14.50
N GLN A 9 8.15 21.98 15.32
CA GLN A 9 9.44 21.51 14.84
C GLN A 9 9.32 20.10 14.27
N ARG A 10 9.83 19.90 13.05
CA ARG A 10 9.84 18.57 12.41
C ARG A 10 10.70 17.60 13.20
N SER A 11 10.19 16.39 13.44
CA SER A 11 10.98 15.32 14.07
C SER A 11 12.14 14.86 13.18
N THR A 12 13.14 14.20 13.78
CA THR A 12 14.25 13.59 13.04
C THR A 12 13.76 12.57 12.00
N ALA A 13 12.77 11.76 12.35
CA ALA A 13 12.11 10.83 11.43
C ALA A 13 11.42 11.56 10.27
N ALA A 14 10.71 12.66 10.54
CA ALA A 14 10.07 13.46 9.49
C ALA A 14 11.09 14.09 8.53
N ARG A 15 12.25 14.52 9.02
CA ARG A 15 13.36 15.00 8.18
C ARG A 15 13.94 13.88 7.32
N ARG A 16 14.16 12.69 7.89
CA ARG A 16 14.64 11.50 7.16
C ARG A 16 13.66 11.11 6.06
N LYS A 17 12.38 10.94 6.39
CA LYS A 17 11.30 10.62 5.44
C LYS A 17 11.22 11.64 4.30
N ALA A 18 11.35 12.93 4.60
CA ALA A 18 11.30 13.98 3.60
C ALA A 18 12.49 13.94 2.64
N ALA A 19 13.68 13.60 3.15
CA ALA A 19 14.92 13.48 2.38
C ALA A 19 14.96 12.21 1.52
N SER A 20 14.61 11.05 2.09
CA SER A 20 14.68 9.76 1.39
C SER A 20 13.49 9.50 0.47
N LYS A 21 12.36 10.19 0.69
CA LYS A 21 11.05 9.86 0.08
C LYS A 21 10.63 8.41 0.33
N CYS A 22 11.17 7.78 1.38
CA CYS A 22 10.81 6.45 1.83
C CYS A 22 10.32 6.49 3.28
N THR A 23 9.44 5.56 3.62
CA THR A 23 9.06 5.25 5.00
C THR A 23 10.23 4.60 5.73
N ASP A 24 10.12 4.48 7.05
CA ASP A 24 11.13 3.79 7.86
C ASP A 24 11.21 2.28 7.53
N ASP A 25 10.15 1.72 6.93
CA ASP A 25 10.11 0.35 6.40
C ASP A 25 10.77 0.23 5.01
N GLY A 26 11.36 1.32 4.49
CA GLY A 26 11.99 1.35 3.16
C GLY A 26 11.01 1.41 1.98
N LEU A 27 9.71 1.61 2.22
CA LEU A 27 8.70 1.72 1.17
C LEU A 27 8.61 3.15 0.63
N PRO A 28 8.27 3.37 -0.65
CA PRO A 28 8.09 4.72 -1.19
C PRO A 28 6.96 5.46 -0.45
N VAL A 29 7.18 6.75 -0.18
CA VAL A 29 6.13 7.63 0.37
C VAL A 29 5.17 7.99 -0.75
N LEU A 30 3.95 7.48 -0.68
CA LEU A 30 2.88 7.75 -1.64
C LEU A 30 1.87 8.74 -1.09
N SER A 31 1.25 9.52 -1.99
CA SER A 31 -0.02 10.17 -1.66
C SER A 31 -1.10 9.11 -1.46
N PHE A 32 -2.19 9.47 -0.79
CA PHE A 32 -3.31 8.57 -0.60
C PHE A 32 -3.88 8.07 -1.94
N GLN A 33 -3.99 8.94 -2.94
CA GLN A 33 -4.46 8.58 -4.28
C GLN A 33 -3.52 7.59 -4.96
N SER A 34 -2.20 7.80 -4.88
CA SER A 34 -1.23 6.85 -5.42
C SER A 34 -1.26 5.50 -4.70
N LEU A 35 -1.49 5.50 -3.38
CA LEU A 35 -1.67 4.26 -2.63
C LEU A 35 -2.92 3.49 -3.11
N LEU A 36 -4.06 4.17 -3.28
CA LEU A 36 -5.27 3.54 -3.82
C LEU A 36 -5.05 2.97 -5.23
N ALA A 37 -4.34 3.69 -6.10
CA ALA A 37 -3.99 3.19 -7.43
C ALA A 37 -3.11 1.94 -7.36
N GLN A 38 -2.15 1.88 -6.44
CA GLN A 38 -1.32 0.68 -6.23
C GLN A 38 -2.15 -0.49 -5.72
N LEU A 39 -3.06 -0.27 -4.77
CA LEU A 39 -3.94 -1.31 -4.21
C LEU A 39 -4.94 -1.84 -5.24
N ALA A 40 -5.45 -0.98 -6.13
CA ALA A 40 -6.40 -1.35 -7.18
C ALA A 40 -5.83 -2.38 -8.18
N THR A 41 -4.52 -2.55 -8.26
CA THR A 41 -3.89 -3.57 -9.11
C THR A 41 -3.98 -4.98 -8.53
N PHE A 42 -4.35 -5.13 -7.25
CA PHE A 42 -4.64 -6.42 -6.64
C PHE A 42 -6.09 -6.83 -6.96
N THR A 43 -6.27 -7.69 -7.97
CA THR A 43 -7.60 -8.07 -8.48
C THR A 43 -7.97 -9.51 -8.16
N ARG A 44 -9.27 -9.77 -8.00
CA ARG A 44 -9.85 -11.13 -8.00
C ARG A 44 -10.14 -11.51 -9.45
N ASN A 45 -9.34 -12.40 -10.03
CA ASN A 45 -9.50 -12.81 -11.42
C ASN A 45 -10.22 -14.15 -11.52
N THR A 46 -11.31 -14.20 -12.26
CA THR A 46 -11.95 -15.46 -12.66
C THR A 46 -11.35 -15.89 -13.98
N MET A 47 -10.69 -17.05 -14.00
CA MET A 47 -10.00 -17.58 -15.17
C MET A 47 -10.66 -18.87 -15.65
N ALA A 48 -10.60 -19.11 -16.96
CA ALA A 48 -11.01 -20.34 -17.60
C ALA A 48 -9.79 -21.04 -18.20
N LEU A 49 -9.77 -22.38 -18.16
CA LEU A 49 -8.72 -23.14 -18.80
C LEU A 49 -9.02 -23.30 -20.30
N ALA A 50 -8.07 -22.89 -21.15
CA ALA A 50 -8.22 -23.02 -22.60
C ALA A 50 -8.44 -24.50 -22.98
N GLY A 51 -9.48 -24.77 -23.78
CA GLY A 51 -9.81 -26.11 -24.24
C GLY A 51 -10.64 -26.95 -23.27
N VAL A 52 -10.93 -26.47 -22.04
CA VAL A 52 -11.81 -27.16 -21.10
C VAL A 52 -13.09 -26.34 -20.91
N GLN A 53 -14.20 -26.88 -21.43
CA GLN A 53 -15.51 -26.24 -21.27
C GLN A 53 -15.96 -26.31 -19.81
N GLN A 54 -16.58 -25.22 -19.34
CA GLN A 54 -17.24 -25.12 -18.03
C GLN A 54 -16.36 -25.18 -16.77
N VAL A 55 -15.03 -25.18 -16.89
CA VAL A 55 -14.14 -25.12 -15.73
C VAL A 55 -13.59 -23.69 -15.55
N THR A 56 -13.94 -23.07 -14.43
CA THR A 56 -13.39 -21.78 -14.01
C THR A 56 -12.74 -21.88 -12.63
N PHE A 57 -11.75 -21.03 -12.37
CA PHE A 57 -11.10 -20.93 -11.07
C PHE A 57 -10.77 -19.47 -10.72
N LEU A 58 -10.60 -19.20 -9.43
CA LEU A 58 -10.19 -17.89 -8.94
C LEU A 58 -8.67 -17.81 -8.84
N LEU A 59 -8.09 -16.74 -9.38
CA LEU A 59 -6.67 -16.42 -9.27
C LEU A 59 -6.49 -15.03 -8.68
N TYR A 60 -5.69 -14.97 -7.61
CA TYR A 60 -5.22 -13.72 -7.01
C TYR A 60 -3.74 -13.52 -7.35
N PRO A 61 -3.32 -12.29 -7.70
CA PRO A 61 -1.90 -12.00 -7.88
C PRO A 61 -1.14 -12.14 -6.56
N ARG A 62 0.19 -12.21 -6.65
CA ARG A 62 1.05 -12.09 -5.47
C ARG A 62 1.10 -10.61 -5.06
N PRO A 63 0.75 -10.24 -3.81
CA PRO A 63 0.85 -8.86 -3.38
C PRO A 63 2.29 -8.33 -3.47
N THR A 64 2.45 -7.06 -3.84
CA THR A 64 3.74 -6.36 -3.72
C THR A 64 4.05 -6.07 -2.25
N PRO A 65 5.32 -5.80 -1.87
CA PRO A 65 5.67 -5.46 -0.48
C PRO A 65 4.84 -4.28 0.07
N LEU A 66 4.56 -3.29 -0.78
CA LEU A 66 3.70 -2.15 -0.43
C LEU A 66 2.26 -2.59 -0.15
N GLN A 67 1.68 -3.45 -1.00
CA GLN A 67 0.32 -3.96 -0.83
C GLN A 67 0.22 -4.80 0.44
N THR A 68 1.18 -5.70 0.69
CA THR A 68 1.25 -6.50 1.92
C THR A 68 1.22 -5.60 3.15
N ARG A 69 2.12 -4.60 3.21
CA ARG A 69 2.18 -3.67 4.34
C ARG A 69 0.89 -2.88 4.52
N ALA A 70 0.25 -2.45 3.43
CA ALA A 70 -1.02 -1.74 3.52
C ALA A 70 -2.13 -2.61 4.12
N PHE A 71 -2.28 -3.86 3.68
CA PHE A 71 -3.28 -4.78 4.22
C PHE A 71 -3.00 -5.15 5.69
N GLU A 72 -1.74 -5.32 6.08
CA GLU A 72 -1.34 -5.49 7.49
C GLU A 72 -1.79 -4.31 8.36
N LEU A 73 -1.53 -3.08 7.92
CA LEU A 73 -1.91 -1.87 8.66
C LEU A 73 -3.43 -1.68 8.73
N LEU A 74 -4.16 -2.13 7.71
CA LEU A 74 -5.62 -2.10 7.69
C LEU A 74 -6.26 -3.23 8.53
N GLY A 75 -5.49 -4.26 8.90
CA GLY A 75 -6.02 -5.45 9.58
C GLY A 75 -6.97 -6.27 8.71
N THR A 76 -6.85 -6.20 7.38
CA THR A 76 -7.72 -6.91 6.44
C THR A 76 -6.94 -7.95 5.64
N SER A 77 -7.57 -9.09 5.35
CA SER A 77 -7.00 -10.07 4.42
C SER A 77 -7.50 -9.76 3.00
N PRO A 78 -6.60 -9.62 2.02
CA PRO A 78 -6.97 -9.28 0.64
C PRO A 78 -7.63 -10.43 -0.12
N ARG A 79 -7.75 -11.63 0.49
CA ARG A 79 -8.31 -12.84 -0.12
C ARG A 79 -9.62 -13.31 0.53
N LEU A 80 -10.19 -12.51 1.44
CA LEU A 80 -11.49 -12.78 2.06
C LEU A 80 -12.61 -12.82 1.02
#